data_AF-A0A842MN40-F1
#
_entry.id   AF-A0A842MN40-F1
#
_cell.length_a   1.000
_cell.length_b   1.000
_cell.length_c   1.000
_cell.angle_alpha   90.00
_cell.angle_beta   90.00
_cell.angle_gamma   90.00
#
_symmetry.space_group_name_H-M   'P 1'
#
loop_
_entity.id
_entity.type
_entity.pdbx_description
1 polymer ?
#
loop_
_entity_poly.entity_id
_entity_poly.type
_entity_poly.pdbx_seq_one_letter_code
_entity_poly.pdbx_strand_id
1 'polypeptide(L)'
;MKRIKKKILLHLRDGEHIAIRYKNIKEYMDLETGHEKIFLEHINPAKEIASEILSKLTKTTRNTIYKKYTTNEIVQEIKKKTKNRMILIIFNDLQQMSKSTMRIFLDILDNIQIFCSIRGKTEKYHMKILEKMMILSSPEDEIIDIKIPIVIFAGTLAFLTYLKIAMGLQGLVAYIILASVWFGTIIARTLLWIAK
;
A
#
# COMPACT_ATOMS: atom_id res chain seq x y z
N MET A 1 -7.35 17.98 -2.00
CA MET A 1 -6.24 18.08 -1.02
C MET A 1 -6.65 18.51 0.41
N LYS A 2 -7.33 19.67 0.62
CA LYS A 2 -7.68 20.17 1.98
C LYS A 2 -8.54 19.20 2.82
N ARG A 3 -9.44 18.44 2.20
CA ARG A 3 -10.33 17.49 2.88
C ARG A 3 -9.58 16.29 3.48
N ILE A 4 -8.58 15.75 2.77
CA ILE A 4 -7.76 14.63 3.24
C ILE A 4 -6.89 15.07 4.42
N LYS A 5 -6.26 16.26 4.34
CA LYS A 5 -5.46 16.83 5.44
C LYS A 5 -6.26 16.92 6.75
N LYS A 6 -7.53 17.38 6.68
CA LYS A 6 -8.42 17.43 7.85
C LYS A 6 -8.73 16.04 8.41
N LYS A 7 -9.01 15.05 7.54
CA LYS A 7 -9.26 13.66 7.97
C LYS A 7 -8.04 13.06 8.67
N ILE A 8 -6.85 13.25 8.11
CA ILE A 8 -5.59 12.79 8.74
C ILE A 8 -5.45 13.34 10.15
N LEU A 9 -5.64 14.65 10.32
CA LEU A 9 -5.52 15.29 11.64
C LEU A 9 -6.57 14.78 12.65
N LEU A 10 -7.80 14.52 12.21
CA LEU A 10 -8.85 13.97 13.06
C LEU A 10 -8.44 12.57 13.56
N HIS A 11 -8.17 11.65 12.64
CA HIS A 11 -7.82 10.27 12.98
C HIS A 11 -6.53 10.16 13.81
N LEU A 12 -5.52 11.01 13.56
CA LEU A 12 -4.32 11.04 14.39
C LEU A 12 -4.60 11.55 15.81
N ARG A 13 -5.51 12.51 15.99
CA ARG A 13 -5.91 12.98 17.33
C ARG A 13 -6.72 11.93 18.09
N ASP A 14 -7.46 11.10 17.38
CA ASP A 14 -8.24 9.99 17.94
C ASP A 14 -7.36 8.78 18.31
N GLY A 15 -6.04 8.87 18.09
CA GLY A 15 -5.09 7.80 18.44
C GLY A 15 -4.94 6.73 17.37
N GLU A 16 -5.56 6.90 16.20
CA GLU A 16 -5.53 5.88 15.15
C GLU A 16 -4.22 5.88 14.36
N HIS A 17 -3.86 4.71 13.83
CA HIS A 17 -2.82 4.58 12.82
C HIS A 17 -3.41 4.84 11.44
N ILE A 18 -2.65 5.49 10.55
CA ILE A 18 -3.14 5.91 9.24
C ILE A 18 -2.29 5.35 8.13
N ALA A 19 -2.95 4.87 7.08
CA ALA A 19 -2.33 4.55 5.81
C ALA A 19 -3.02 5.32 4.67
N ILE A 20 -2.26 6.02 3.82
CA ILE A 20 -2.81 6.69 2.63
C ILE A 20 -2.49 5.88 1.39
N ARG A 21 -3.51 5.58 0.59
CA ARG A 21 -3.31 4.92 -0.70
C ARG A 21 -2.80 5.89 -1.76
N TYR A 22 -1.87 5.41 -2.58
CA TYR A 22 -1.38 6.06 -3.81
C TYR A 22 -0.73 7.44 -3.69
N LYS A 23 -0.52 7.96 -2.47
CA LYS A 23 0.14 9.26 -2.25
C LYS A 23 1.46 9.14 -1.51
N ASN A 24 2.29 10.16 -1.65
CA ASN A 24 3.53 10.29 -0.91
C ASN A 24 3.28 11.05 0.40
N ILE A 25 3.75 10.53 1.53
CA ILE A 25 3.53 11.16 2.84
C ILE A 25 4.38 12.42 3.00
N LYS A 26 5.46 12.57 2.23
CA LYS A 26 6.30 13.78 2.29
C LYS A 26 5.47 15.06 2.08
N GLU A 27 4.38 15.00 1.31
CA GLU A 27 3.42 16.09 1.08
C GLU A 27 2.60 16.51 2.32
N TYR A 28 2.61 15.68 3.37
CA TYR A 28 1.84 15.81 4.60
C TYR A 28 2.73 15.98 5.84
N MET A 29 4.05 16.12 5.67
CA MET A 29 4.99 16.28 6.78
C MET A 29 4.76 17.57 7.58
N ASP A 30 4.27 18.62 6.94
CA ASP A 30 4.04 19.93 7.56
C ASP A 30 2.78 19.98 8.44
N LEU A 31 1.99 18.90 8.51
CA LEU A 31 0.77 18.86 9.32
C LEU A 31 1.09 18.97 10.81
N GLU A 32 0.51 19.93 11.52
CA GLU A 32 0.64 20.03 12.98
C GLU A 32 -0.19 18.95 13.68
N THR A 33 0.42 17.79 13.89
CA THR A 33 -0.23 16.64 14.52
C THR A 33 -0.15 16.70 16.05
N GLY A 34 0.75 17.50 16.64
CA GLY A 34 1.02 17.51 18.09
C GLY A 34 1.87 16.32 18.57
N HIS A 35 2.39 15.52 17.65
CA HIS A 35 3.24 14.35 17.96
C HIS A 35 4.71 14.67 17.72
N GLU A 36 5.60 13.97 18.43
CA GLU A 36 7.02 13.88 18.06
C GLU A 36 7.15 12.99 16.83
N LYS A 37 7.52 13.58 15.68
CA LYS A 37 7.55 12.88 14.40
C LYS A 37 8.91 12.23 14.15
N ILE A 38 8.89 10.93 13.88
CA ILE A 38 10.06 10.18 13.41
C ILE A 38 9.82 9.77 11.96
N PHE A 39 10.45 10.47 11.02
CA PHE A 39 10.44 10.08 9.62
C PHE A 39 11.50 9.02 9.36
N LEU A 40 11.13 7.88 8.78
CA LEU A 40 12.05 6.83 8.36
C LEU A 40 12.19 6.90 6.83
N GLU A 41 13.42 7.13 6.37
CA GLU A 41 13.71 7.17 4.92
C GLU A 41 13.65 5.78 4.29
N HIS A 42 14.06 4.77 5.07
CA HIS A 42 14.07 3.38 4.68
C HIS A 42 13.19 2.60 5.67
N ILE A 43 12.65 1.46 5.24
CA ILE A 43 11.83 0.58 6.10
C ILE A 43 12.41 -0.83 6.23
N ASN A 44 13.61 -1.05 5.69
CA ASN A 44 14.38 -2.26 5.84
C ASN A 44 15.87 -1.90 5.88
N PRO A 45 16.72 -2.74 6.49
CA PRO A 45 16.40 -3.98 7.20
C PRO A 45 15.92 -3.76 8.65
N ALA A 46 15.21 -4.75 9.20
CA ALA A 46 14.50 -4.69 10.49
C ALA A 46 15.33 -4.12 11.67
N LYS A 47 16.56 -4.62 11.87
CA LYS A 47 17.43 -4.16 12.97
C LYS A 47 17.89 -2.72 12.79
N GLU A 48 18.14 -2.30 11.56
CA GLU A 48 18.51 -0.91 11.26
C GLU A 48 17.37 0.04 11.57
N ILE A 49 16.14 -0.33 11.20
CA ILE A 49 14.94 0.47 11.50
C ILE A 49 14.72 0.61 13.00
N ALA A 50 14.78 -0.49 13.74
CA ALA A 50 14.67 -0.42 15.20
C ALA A 50 15.75 0.47 15.80
N SER A 51 17.00 0.35 15.30
CA SER A 51 18.11 1.18 15.77
C SER A 51 17.91 2.65 15.45
N GLU A 52 17.36 2.99 14.28
CA GLU A 52 17.07 4.36 13.87
C GLU A 52 15.96 4.98 14.75
N ILE A 53 14.88 4.23 15.00
CA ILE A 53 13.79 4.67 15.89
C ILE A 53 14.36 4.98 17.28
N LEU A 54 15.11 4.03 17.87
CA LEU A 54 15.68 4.23 19.20
C LEU A 54 16.68 5.37 19.22
N SER A 55 17.50 5.51 18.17
CA SER A 55 18.47 6.60 18.01
C SER A 55 17.79 7.96 18.05
N LYS A 56 16.65 8.13 17.37
CA LYS A 56 15.88 9.38 17.39
C LYS A 56 15.24 9.64 18.76
N LEU A 57 14.80 8.61 19.47
CA LEU A 57 14.21 8.73 20.81
C LEU A 57 15.23 9.09 21.90
N THR A 58 16.47 8.56 21.82
CA THR A 58 17.50 8.73 22.86
C THR A 58 18.63 9.68 22.47
N LYS A 59 18.64 10.20 21.24
CA LYS A 59 19.74 10.98 20.65
C LYS A 59 21.09 10.25 20.68
N THR A 60 21.09 8.92 20.84
CA THR A 60 22.30 8.09 20.81
C THR A 60 22.60 7.67 19.38
N THR A 61 23.87 7.59 18.99
CA THR A 61 24.28 7.20 17.63
C THR A 61 23.72 5.83 17.23
N ARG A 62 23.04 5.77 16.07
CA ARG A 62 22.48 4.56 15.46
C ARG A 62 23.45 3.38 15.44
N ASN A 63 24.71 3.63 15.03
CA ASN A 63 25.74 2.60 14.93
C ASN A 63 26.09 1.96 16.30
N THR A 64 26.05 2.75 17.37
CA THR A 64 26.31 2.26 18.72
C THR A 64 25.20 1.31 19.16
N ILE A 65 23.94 1.68 18.91
CA ILE A 65 22.78 0.85 19.21
C ILE A 65 22.82 -0.46 18.41
N TYR A 66 23.04 -0.34 17.10
CA TYR A 66 23.06 -1.48 16.19
C TYR A 66 24.09 -2.54 16.57
N LYS A 67 25.26 -2.12 17.07
CA LYS A 67 26.33 -3.06 17.50
C LYS A 67 26.09 -3.64 18.90
N LYS A 68 25.59 -2.83 19.84
CA LYS A 68 25.48 -3.23 21.25
C LYS A 68 24.27 -4.09 21.56
N TYR A 69 23.17 -3.89 20.85
CA TYR A 69 21.88 -4.50 21.21
C TYR A 69 21.40 -5.48 20.13
N THR A 70 20.66 -6.48 20.60
CA THR A 70 19.82 -7.34 19.77
C THR A 70 18.54 -6.60 19.36
N THR A 71 17.87 -7.07 18.30
CA THR A 71 16.61 -6.46 17.84
C THR A 71 15.56 -6.42 18.96
N ASN A 72 15.46 -7.48 19.76
CA ASN A 72 14.48 -7.56 20.86
C ASN A 72 14.78 -6.54 21.96
N GLU A 73 16.04 -6.37 22.34
CA GLU A 73 16.44 -5.36 23.34
C GLU A 73 16.12 -3.95 22.85
N ILE A 74 16.39 -3.67 21.57
CA ILE A 74 16.05 -2.37 20.96
C ILE A 74 14.53 -2.13 21.03
N VAL A 75 13.72 -3.13 20.68
CA VAL A 75 12.25 -3.05 20.74
C VAL A 75 11.77 -2.77 22.17
N GLN A 76 12.32 -3.46 23.17
CA GLN A 76 11.94 -3.23 24.57
C GLN A 76 12.33 -1.82 25.04
N GLU A 77 13.51 -1.33 24.65
CA GLU A 77 13.91 0.05 24.96
C GLU A 77 13.03 1.08 24.26
N ILE A 78 12.62 0.84 23.01
CA ILE A 78 11.63 1.70 22.33
C ILE A 78 10.36 1.79 23.17
N LYS A 79 9.76 0.65 23.55
CA LYS A 79 8.53 0.62 24.37
C LYS A 79 8.66 1.40 25.68
N LYS A 80 9.79 1.26 26.37
CA LYS A 80 10.06 2.00 27.62
C LYS A 80 10.13 3.49 27.40
N LYS A 81 10.76 3.94 26.31
CA LYS A 81 10.94 5.38 26.00
C LYS A 81 9.68 6.03 25.45
N THR A 82 8.77 5.27 24.86
CA THR A 82 7.53 5.80 24.26
C THR A 82 6.33 5.80 25.20
N LYS A 83 6.39 5.14 26.37
CA LYS A 83 5.25 4.99 27.31
C LYS A 83 4.49 6.28 27.66
N ASN A 84 5.17 7.43 27.73
CA ASN A 84 4.58 8.72 28.09
C ASN A 84 4.78 9.78 26.99
N ARG A 85 5.00 9.36 25.73
CA ARG A 85 5.27 10.27 24.61
C ARG A 85 4.35 9.94 23.44
N MET A 86 3.75 10.97 22.85
CA MET A 86 3.00 10.82 21.60
C MET A 86 3.98 10.80 20.43
N ILE A 87 4.44 9.60 20.07
CA ILE A 87 5.36 9.40 18.95
C ILE A 87 4.58 9.02 17.70
N LEU A 88 4.85 9.71 16.59
CA LEU A 88 4.32 9.38 15.27
C LEU A 88 5.45 8.92 14.35
N ILE A 89 5.45 7.64 13.99
CA ILE A 89 6.39 7.10 13.01
C ILE A 89 5.81 7.27 11.61
N ILE A 90 6.60 7.89 10.73
CA ILE A 90 6.19 8.26 9.38
C ILE A 90 7.12 7.59 8.37
N PHE A 91 6.57 6.86 7.38
CA PHE A 91 7.38 6.23 6.33
C PHE A 91 6.57 5.96 5.07
N ASN A 92 7.21 5.97 3.91
CA ASN A 92 6.55 5.62 2.66
C ASN A 92 6.59 4.11 2.39
N ASP A 93 5.64 3.65 1.57
CA ASP A 93 5.60 2.31 0.98
C ASP A 93 5.57 1.14 1.96
N LEU A 94 4.50 1.03 2.74
CA LEU A 94 4.28 -0.11 3.63
C LEU A 94 4.43 -1.45 2.89
N GLN A 95 4.07 -1.52 1.61
CA GLN A 95 4.20 -2.74 0.81
C GLN A 95 5.64 -3.24 0.63
N GLN A 96 6.66 -2.41 0.84
CA GLN A 96 8.06 -2.81 0.76
C GLN A 96 8.58 -3.41 2.08
N MET A 97 7.78 -3.36 3.16
CA MET A 97 8.23 -3.80 4.48
C MET A 97 8.47 -5.30 4.48
N SER A 98 9.64 -5.75 4.94
CA SER A 98 9.88 -7.18 5.12
C SER A 98 9.06 -7.75 6.27
N LYS A 99 8.85 -9.08 6.27
CA LYS A 99 8.17 -9.80 7.35
C LYS A 99 8.80 -9.57 8.73
N SER A 100 10.12 -9.39 8.79
CA SER A 100 10.85 -9.12 10.05
C SER A 100 10.63 -7.69 10.54
N THR A 101 10.67 -6.69 9.67
CA THR A 101 10.31 -5.32 10.04
C THR A 101 8.85 -5.22 10.48
N MET A 102 7.94 -5.92 9.80
CA MET A 102 6.52 -5.96 10.16
C MET A 102 6.31 -6.46 11.59
N ARG A 103 7.08 -7.47 12.03
CA ARG A 103 7.03 -7.96 13.41
C ARG A 103 7.42 -6.89 14.42
N ILE A 104 8.49 -6.12 14.14
CA ILE A 104 8.94 -5.03 15.00
C ILE A 104 7.83 -3.98 15.18
N PHE A 105 7.19 -3.57 14.08
CA PHE A 105 6.11 -2.59 14.14
C PHE A 105 4.88 -3.11 14.89
N LEU A 106 4.51 -4.38 14.68
CA LEU A 106 3.43 -5.02 15.45
C LEU A 106 3.74 -5.04 16.95
N ASP A 107 4.99 -5.27 17.32
CA ASP A 107 5.39 -5.32 18.72
C ASP A 107 5.29 -3.95 19.39
N ILE A 108 5.64 -2.86 18.70
CA ILE A 108 5.64 -1.50 19.27
C ILE A 108 4.32 -0.74 19.04
N LEU A 109 3.39 -1.30 18.28
CA LEU A 109 2.19 -0.62 17.79
C LEU A 109 1.37 0.03 18.91
N ASP A 110 1.23 -0.63 20.05
CA ASP A 110 0.42 -0.13 21.17
C ASP A 110 1.06 1.08 21.89
N ASN A 111 2.31 1.42 21.55
CA ASN A 111 3.06 2.51 22.17
C ASN A 111 3.38 3.68 21.22
N ILE A 112 3.05 3.57 19.93
CA ILE A 112 3.34 4.59 18.92
C ILE A 112 2.16 4.72 17.96
N GLN A 113 2.03 5.84 17.26
CA GLN A 113 1.17 5.92 16.09
C GLN A 113 2.00 5.77 14.82
N ILE A 114 1.37 5.24 13.77
CA ILE A 114 2.00 5.05 12.47
C ILE A 114 1.24 5.86 11.45
N PHE A 115 1.98 6.58 10.61
CA PHE A 115 1.45 7.23 9.43
C PHE A 115 2.25 6.79 8.19
N CYS A 116 1.64 5.96 7.35
CA CYS A 116 2.31 5.34 6.21
C CYS A 116 1.56 5.53 4.88
N SER A 117 2.21 5.16 3.76
CA SER A 117 1.60 5.15 2.44
C SER A 117 1.58 3.75 1.88
N ILE A 118 0.58 3.46 1.06
CA ILE A 118 0.43 2.21 0.34
C ILE A 118 0.31 2.55 -1.14
N ARG A 119 1.39 2.41 -1.89
CA ARG A 119 1.42 2.76 -3.33
C ARG A 119 1.42 1.54 -4.26
N GLY A 120 1.55 0.34 -3.70
CA GLY A 120 1.60 -0.91 -4.46
C GLY A 120 0.80 -2.03 -3.82
N LYS A 121 0.93 -3.23 -4.39
CA LYS A 121 0.25 -4.43 -3.91
C LYS A 121 0.85 -4.89 -2.57
N THR A 122 -0.02 -5.14 -1.60
CA THR A 122 0.37 -5.63 -0.28
C THR A 122 0.31 -7.16 -0.22
N GLU A 123 1.25 -7.76 0.50
CA GLU A 123 1.25 -9.20 0.82
C GLU A 123 0.37 -9.56 2.03
N LYS A 124 0.10 -10.86 2.20
CA LYS A 124 -0.74 -11.38 3.31
C LYS A 124 -0.22 -11.00 4.69
N TYR A 125 1.10 -10.96 4.90
CA TYR A 125 1.67 -10.63 6.20
C TYR A 125 1.51 -9.15 6.58
N HIS A 126 1.19 -8.27 5.62
CA HIS A 126 0.85 -6.88 5.91
C HIS A 126 -0.55 -6.74 6.52
N MET A 127 -1.46 -7.70 6.30
CA MET A 127 -2.86 -7.54 6.70
C MET A 127 -3.03 -7.31 8.21
N LYS A 128 -2.19 -7.94 9.03
CA LYS A 128 -2.23 -7.78 10.50
C LYS A 128 -2.05 -6.34 10.99
N ILE A 129 -1.23 -5.55 10.30
CA ILE A 129 -1.05 -4.14 10.66
C ILE A 129 -2.11 -3.27 9.99
N LEU A 130 -2.50 -3.62 8.76
CA LEU A 130 -3.50 -2.90 7.99
C LEU A 130 -4.89 -2.96 8.63
N GLU A 131 -5.26 -4.07 9.25
CA GLU A 131 -6.50 -4.23 10.02
C GLU A 131 -6.57 -3.28 11.24
N LYS A 132 -5.41 -2.82 11.72
CA LYS A 132 -5.29 -1.87 12.82
C LYS A 132 -5.11 -0.42 12.35
N MET A 133 -5.21 -0.17 11.04
CA MET A 133 -4.99 1.14 10.43
C MET A 133 -6.25 1.65 9.76
N MET A 134 -6.50 2.95 9.89
CA MET A 134 -7.45 3.66 9.06
C MET A 134 -6.84 3.90 7.67
N ILE A 135 -7.43 3.28 6.65
CA ILE A 135 -6.97 3.40 5.27
C ILE A 135 -7.74 4.53 4.58
N LEU A 136 -7.01 5.58 4.20
CA LEU A 136 -7.56 6.73 3.48
C LEU A 136 -7.23 6.64 1.99
N SER A 137 -8.25 6.81 1.15
CA SER A 137 -8.13 6.97 -0.31
C SER A 137 -8.84 8.25 -0.75
N SER A 138 -8.31 8.93 -1.77
CA SER A 138 -9.09 9.91 -2.54
C SER A 138 -9.90 9.16 -3.60
N PRO A 139 -11.14 9.59 -3.91
CA PRO A 139 -11.86 9.09 -5.09
C PRO A 139 -11.09 9.29 -6.39
N GLU A 140 -10.24 10.33 -6.43
CA GLU A 140 -9.33 10.64 -7.55
C GLU A 140 -8.22 9.58 -7.73
N ASP A 141 -7.99 8.73 -6.72
CA ASP A 141 -6.92 7.74 -6.72
C ASP A 141 -7.41 6.34 -7.16
N GLU A 142 -8.63 6.21 -7.70
CA GLU A 142 -9.09 4.98 -8.35
C GLU A 142 -8.23 4.74 -9.60
N ILE A 143 -7.20 3.90 -9.44
CA ILE A 143 -6.41 3.40 -10.55
C ILE A 143 -7.36 2.54 -11.40
N ILE A 144 -7.75 3.07 -12.56
CA ILE A 144 -8.36 2.28 -13.61
C ILE A 144 -7.36 1.18 -13.98
N ASP A 145 -7.68 -0.07 -13.69
CA ASP A 145 -6.84 -1.21 -14.07
C ASP A 145 -6.74 -1.24 -15.60
N ILE A 146 -5.60 -0.76 -16.12
CA ILE A 146 -5.35 -0.60 -17.56
C ILE A 146 -5.46 -1.93 -18.33
N LYS A 147 -5.38 -3.06 -17.62
CA LYS A 147 -5.58 -4.39 -18.22
C LYS A 147 -6.96 -4.54 -18.83
N ILE A 148 -8.01 -4.02 -18.19
CA ILE A 148 -9.39 -4.16 -18.66
C ILE A 148 -9.58 -3.39 -19.99
N PRO A 149 -9.22 -2.10 -20.10
CA PRO A 149 -9.24 -1.39 -21.37
C PRO A 149 -8.40 -2.05 -22.46
N ILE A 150 -7.20 -2.56 -22.16
CA ILE A 150 -6.33 -3.22 -23.13
C ILE A 150 -6.98 -4.50 -23.68
N VAL A 151 -7.57 -5.32 -22.80
CA VAL A 151 -8.25 -6.56 -23.22
C VAL A 151 -9.49 -6.24 -24.06
N ILE A 152 -10.28 -5.23 -23.68
CA ILE A 152 -11.44 -4.79 -24.47
C ILE A 152 -10.99 -4.27 -25.84
N PHE A 153 -9.93 -3.47 -25.89
CA PHE A 153 -9.39 -2.93 -27.13
C PHE A 153 -8.86 -4.04 -28.05
N ALA A 154 -8.07 -4.98 -27.52
CA ALA A 154 -7.56 -6.12 -28.27
C ALA A 154 -8.69 -7.05 -28.76
N GLY A 155 -9.69 -7.31 -27.91
CA GLY A 155 -10.87 -8.08 -28.27
C GLY A 155 -11.70 -7.41 -29.37
N THR A 156 -11.86 -6.08 -29.30
CA THR A 156 -12.55 -5.30 -30.34
C THR A 156 -11.78 -5.34 -31.67
N LEU A 157 -10.45 -5.23 -31.62
CA LEU A 157 -9.61 -5.33 -32.83
C LEU A 157 -9.71 -6.72 -33.47
N ALA A 158 -9.65 -7.77 -32.67
CA ALA A 158 -9.80 -9.16 -33.12
C ALA A 158 -11.20 -9.43 -33.70
N PHE A 159 -12.24 -8.86 -33.09
CA PHE A 159 -13.61 -8.95 -33.59
C PHE A 159 -13.77 -8.23 -34.94
N LEU A 160 -13.19 -7.04 -35.09
CA LEU A 160 -13.26 -6.26 -36.34
C LEU A 160 -12.47 -6.92 -37.48
N THR A 161 -11.28 -7.46 -37.21
CA THR A 161 -10.53 -8.22 -38.22
C THR A 161 -11.27 -9.48 -38.64
N TYR A 162 -11.89 -10.17 -37.70
CA TYR A 162 -12.71 -11.34 -37.96
C TYR A 162 -13.94 -11.01 -38.83
N LEU A 163 -14.70 -9.96 -38.48
CA LEU A 163 -15.85 -9.48 -39.28
C LEU A 163 -15.45 -9.14 -40.72
N LYS A 164 -14.29 -8.51 -40.90
CA LYS A 164 -13.79 -8.14 -42.24
C LYS A 164 -13.50 -9.36 -43.11
N ILE A 165 -12.89 -10.40 -42.53
CA ILE A 165 -12.61 -11.67 -43.24
C ILE A 165 -13.92 -12.40 -43.55
N ALA A 166 -14.83 -12.44 -42.59
CA ALA A 166 -16.14 -13.07 -42.72
C ALA A 166 -16.99 -12.49 -43.85
N MET A 167 -17.04 -11.16 -43.99
CA MET A 167 -17.80 -10.49 -45.05
C MET A 167 -17.25 -10.75 -46.46
N GLY A 168 -15.97 -11.12 -46.58
CA GLY A 168 -15.34 -11.50 -47.86
C GLY A 168 -15.67 -12.91 -48.35
N LEU A 169 -16.16 -13.80 -47.46
CA LEU A 169 -16.53 -15.18 -47.78
C LEU A 169 -18.06 -15.31 -47.81
N GLN A 170 -18.67 -14.94 -48.95
CA GLN A 170 -20.10 -15.11 -49.20
C GLN A 170 -20.48 -16.60 -49.18
N GLY A 171 -20.91 -17.13 -48.02
CA GLY A 171 -21.50 -18.47 -47.92
C GLY A 171 -21.48 -19.15 -46.55
N LEU A 172 -20.60 -18.75 -45.61
CA LEU A 172 -20.44 -19.42 -44.29
C LEU A 172 -20.89 -18.56 -43.10
N VAL A 173 -21.86 -17.66 -43.31
CA VAL A 173 -22.22 -16.58 -42.37
C VAL A 173 -22.69 -17.09 -40.99
N ALA A 174 -23.42 -18.21 -40.94
CA ALA A 174 -23.99 -18.72 -39.68
C ALA A 174 -22.95 -19.33 -38.71
N TYR A 175 -22.04 -20.18 -39.21
CA TYR A 175 -20.97 -20.77 -38.40
C TYR A 175 -20.01 -19.71 -37.87
N ILE A 176 -19.81 -18.66 -38.65
CA ILE A 176 -18.93 -17.54 -38.34
C ILE A 176 -19.51 -16.66 -37.22
N ILE A 177 -20.83 -16.42 -37.24
CA ILE A 177 -21.51 -15.71 -36.14
C ILE A 177 -21.45 -16.55 -34.86
N LEU A 178 -21.69 -17.86 -34.94
CA LEU A 178 -21.65 -18.74 -33.78
C LEU A 178 -20.24 -18.79 -33.16
N ALA A 179 -19.19 -18.85 -33.98
CA ALA A 179 -17.80 -18.80 -33.54
C ALA A 179 -17.45 -17.45 -32.89
N SER A 180 -17.96 -16.33 -33.40
CA SER A 180 -17.77 -15.00 -32.82
C SER A 180 -18.38 -14.88 -31.42
N VAL A 181 -19.62 -15.37 -31.26
CA VAL A 181 -20.32 -15.38 -29.97
C VAL A 181 -19.59 -16.27 -28.97
N TRP A 182 -19.09 -17.43 -29.41
CA TRP A 182 -18.28 -18.33 -28.59
C TRP A 182 -16.95 -17.70 -28.16
N PHE A 183 -16.26 -17.02 -29.07
CA PHE A 183 -15.00 -16.34 -28.77
C PHE A 183 -15.21 -15.15 -27.82
N GLY A 184 -16.27 -14.36 -28.03
CA GLY A 184 -16.66 -13.27 -27.15
C GLY A 184 -17.00 -13.75 -25.74
N THR A 185 -17.69 -14.90 -25.61
CA THR A 185 -18.00 -15.48 -24.29
C THR A 185 -16.76 -16.01 -23.57
N ILE A 186 -15.74 -16.52 -24.28
CA ILE A 186 -14.45 -16.88 -23.68
C ILE A 186 -13.73 -15.64 -23.14
N ILE A 187 -13.67 -14.56 -23.93
CA ILE A 187 -13.05 -13.30 -23.48
C ILE A 187 -13.79 -12.77 -22.25
N ALA A 188 -15.14 -12.75 -22.28
CA ALA A 188 -15.96 -12.33 -21.15
C ALA A 188 -15.72 -13.18 -19.89
N ARG A 189 -15.63 -14.51 -20.03
CA ARG A 189 -15.29 -15.43 -18.92
C ARG A 189 -13.90 -15.14 -18.35
N THR A 190 -12.94 -14.86 -19.22
CA THR A 190 -11.56 -14.55 -18.82
C THR A 190 -11.50 -13.20 -18.08
N LEU A 191 -12.25 -12.21 -18.54
CA LEU A 191 -12.42 -10.91 -17.87
C LEU A 191 -13.05 -11.07 -16.49
N LEU A 192 -14.13 -11.86 -16.36
CA LEU A 192 -14.77 -12.15 -15.08
C LEU A 192 -13.84 -12.88 -14.10
N TRP A 193 -12.92 -13.72 -14.60
CA TRP A 193 -11.96 -14.43 -13.76
C TRP A 193 -10.81 -13.54 -13.29
N ILE A 194 -10.35 -12.61 -14.13
CA ILE A 194 -9.30 -11.64 -13.77
C ILE A 194 -9.82 -10.55 -12.83
N ALA A 195 -11.10 -10.18 -12.95
CA ALA A 195 -11.74 -9.16 -12.10
C ALA A 195 -12.08 -9.64 -10.68
N LYS A 196 -11.96 -10.95 -10.40
CA LYS A 196 -12.23 -11.57 -9.11
C LYS A 196 -10.96 -11.76 -8.29
#